data_AF-L8WFU1-F1
#
_entry.id   AF-L8WFU1-F1
#
_cell.length_a   1.000
_cell.length_b   1.000
_cell.length_c   1.000
_cell.angle_alpha   90.00
_cell.angle_beta   90.00
_cell.angle_gamma   90.00
#
_symmetry.space_group_name_H-M   'P 1'
#
loop_
_entity.id
_entity.type
_entity.pdbx_description
1 polymer ?
#
loop_
_entity_poly.entity_id
_entity_poly.type
_entity_poly.pdbx_seq_one_letter_code
_entity_poly.pdbx_strand_id
1 'polypeptide(L)'
;MTFIKYRALLAQKQRQTLEAYNNLPLAVKTDSYEQTVYTVWRMCYDRLGSKAQELLWLMAYMHHSGIDLDIFRRASSNLASCKPTIPTTQVEDVSRELIERFLSYFMNESGSWDELAFTQVVNEISSHSLLGFDQTSGTYRMHVLVQDWACTVIYPEDRPVAECTRARSNSDEV
;
A
#
# COMPACT_ATOMS: atom_id res chain seq x y z
N MET A 1 24.94 2.44 6.87
CA MET A 1 23.66 3.09 7.21
C MET A 1 22.61 2.01 7.42
N THR A 2 21.81 2.06 8.49
CA THR A 2 20.72 1.10 8.74
C THR A 2 19.41 1.56 8.08
N PHE A 3 18.55 0.62 7.68
CA PHE A 3 17.26 0.89 7.02
C PHE A 3 16.37 1.89 7.79
N ILE A 4 16.39 1.83 9.12
CA ILE A 4 15.66 2.78 9.99
C ILE A 4 16.18 4.22 9.83
N LYS A 5 17.51 4.40 9.78
CA LYS A 5 18.12 5.72 9.54
C LYS A 5 17.76 6.27 8.16
N TYR A 6 17.69 5.41 7.14
CA TYR A 6 17.26 5.80 5.81
C TYR A 6 15.80 6.27 5.78
N ARG A 7 14.87 5.52 6.39
CA ARG A 7 13.45 5.92 6.44
C ARG A 7 13.25 7.22 7.22
N ALA A 8 13.94 7.38 8.36
CA ALA A 8 13.89 8.63 9.13
C ALA A 8 14.40 9.82 8.31
N LEU A 9 15.48 9.63 7.55
CA LEU A 9 16.06 10.66 6.70
C LEU A 9 15.16 11.01 5.51
N LEU A 10 14.51 10.02 4.90
CA LEU A 10 13.53 10.25 3.83
C LEU A 10 12.32 11.04 4.34
N ALA A 11 11.75 10.63 5.48
CA ALA A 11 10.63 11.34 6.11
C ALA A 11 11.02 12.78 6.50
N GLN A 12 12.23 12.98 7.04
CA GLN A 12 12.77 14.31 7.33
C GLN A 12 12.90 15.15 6.06
N LYS A 13 13.39 14.57 4.96
CA LYS A 13 13.53 15.28 3.69
C LYS A 13 12.19 15.63 3.08
N GLN A 14 11.21 14.73 3.13
CA GLN A 14 9.84 15.02 2.71
C GLN A 14 9.23 16.17 3.51
N ARG A 15 9.38 16.17 4.85
CA ARG A 15 8.94 17.29 5.70
C ARG A 15 9.64 18.60 5.34
N GLN A 16 10.96 18.59 5.14
CA GLN A 16 11.71 19.78 4.73
C GLN A 16 11.24 20.33 3.38
N THR A 17 10.95 19.46 2.41
CA THR A 17 10.40 19.86 1.12
C THR A 17 9.01 20.47 1.27
N LEU A 18 8.15 19.87 2.10
CA LEU A 18 6.81 20.39 2.41
C LEU A 18 6.87 21.75 3.11
N GLU A 19 7.79 21.91 4.08
CA GLU A 19 8.05 23.16 4.78
C GLU A 19 8.59 24.24 3.83
N ALA A 20 9.54 23.91 2.97
CA ALA A 20 10.07 24.82 1.96
C ALA A 20 8.98 25.28 0.98
N TYR A 21 8.10 24.36 0.56
CA TYR A 21 6.91 24.67 -0.25
C TYR A 21 5.93 25.57 0.52
N ASN A 22 5.67 25.27 1.80
CA ASN A 22 4.87 26.07 2.71
C ASN A 22 5.48 27.46 3.02
N ASN A 23 6.73 27.71 2.66
CA ASN A 23 7.37 29.02 2.81
C ASN A 23 7.43 29.81 1.49
N LEU A 24 6.93 29.27 0.37
CA LEU A 24 6.85 30.00 -0.89
C LEU A 24 5.80 31.13 -0.84
N PRO A 25 5.97 32.21 -1.62
CA PRO A 25 4.97 33.28 -1.74
C PRO A 25 3.63 32.73 -2.26
N LEU A 26 2.49 33.26 -1.81
CA LEU A 26 1.14 32.77 -2.20
C LEU A 26 0.90 32.77 -3.72
N ALA A 27 1.59 33.63 -4.48
CA ALA A 27 1.54 33.68 -5.94
C ALA A 27 2.28 32.50 -6.62
N VAL A 28 3.14 31.80 -5.89
CA VAL A 28 3.94 30.63 -6.32
C VAL A 28 3.47 29.36 -5.61
N LYS A 29 2.95 29.47 -4.39
CA LYS A 29 2.17 28.41 -3.74
C LYS A 29 0.90 28.20 -4.53
N THR A 30 0.85 27.11 -5.25
CA THR A 30 -0.44 26.45 -5.46
C THR A 30 -0.87 25.88 -4.12
N ASP A 31 -1.54 26.68 -3.27
CA ASP A 31 -2.30 26.17 -2.11
C ASP A 31 -3.24 25.01 -2.53
N SER A 32 -3.55 24.98 -3.83
CA SER A 32 -4.27 23.94 -4.53
C SER A 32 -3.46 22.70 -4.93
N TYR A 33 -2.13 22.61 -4.97
CA TYR A 33 -1.48 21.47 -5.65
C TYR A 33 -1.61 20.16 -4.89
N GLU A 34 -1.20 20.11 -3.62
CA GLU A 34 -1.37 18.91 -2.80
C GLU A 34 -2.85 18.60 -2.55
N GLN A 35 -3.65 19.64 -2.29
CA GLN A 35 -5.11 19.50 -2.15
C GLN A 35 -5.77 18.99 -3.44
N THR A 36 -5.38 19.48 -4.62
CA THR A 36 -5.95 19.06 -5.92
C THR A 36 -5.47 17.68 -6.29
N VAL A 37 -4.19 17.35 -6.10
CA VAL A 37 -3.66 16.02 -6.42
C VAL A 37 -4.27 14.96 -5.49
N TYR A 38 -4.37 15.23 -4.18
CA TYR A 38 -5.03 14.31 -3.24
C TYR A 38 -6.53 14.22 -3.51
N THR A 39 -7.18 15.33 -3.90
CA THR A 39 -8.59 15.33 -4.32
C THR A 39 -8.78 14.48 -5.58
N VAL A 40 -7.88 14.60 -6.57
CA VAL A 40 -7.92 13.80 -7.80
C VAL A 40 -7.70 12.32 -7.49
N TRP A 41 -6.73 11.96 -6.64
CA TRP A 41 -6.52 10.57 -6.24
C TRP A 41 -7.71 10.01 -5.46
N ARG A 42 -8.30 10.80 -4.56
CA ARG A 42 -9.54 10.42 -3.87
C ARG A 42 -10.69 10.21 -4.87
N MET A 43 -10.89 11.12 -5.81
CA MET A 43 -11.90 10.95 -6.87
C MET A 43 -11.66 9.71 -7.73
N CYS A 44 -10.40 9.39 -8.05
CA CYS A 44 -10.06 8.16 -8.76
C CYS A 44 -10.33 6.92 -7.92
N TYR A 45 -10.00 6.95 -6.63
CA TYR A 45 -10.20 5.86 -5.69
C TYR A 45 -11.68 5.59 -5.41
N ASP A 46 -12.50 6.62 -5.25
CA ASP A 46 -13.95 6.51 -5.03
C ASP A 46 -14.68 5.86 -6.22
N ARG A 47 -14.05 5.84 -7.41
CA ARG A 47 -14.55 5.16 -8.61
C ARG A 47 -14.13 3.69 -8.71
N LEU A 48 -13.15 3.26 -7.92
CA LEU A 48 -12.72 1.87 -7.89
C LEU A 48 -13.78 1.01 -7.20
N GLY A 49 -13.95 -0.22 -7.69
CA GLY A 49 -14.68 -1.27 -7.00
C GLY A 49 -13.98 -1.66 -5.69
N SER A 50 -14.74 -2.26 -4.77
CA SER A 50 -14.24 -2.61 -3.44
C SER A 50 -12.98 -3.47 -3.44
N LYS A 51 -12.88 -4.43 -4.39
CA LYS A 51 -11.68 -5.28 -4.54
C LYS A 51 -10.46 -4.48 -5.00
N ALA A 52 -10.63 -3.52 -5.90
CA ALA A 52 -9.55 -2.66 -6.38
C ALA A 52 -9.09 -1.68 -5.30
N GLN A 53 -10.01 -1.17 -4.50
CA GLN A 53 -9.72 -0.38 -3.31
C GLN A 53 -8.88 -1.16 -2.29
N GLU A 54 -9.31 -2.38 -1.92
CA GLU A 54 -8.57 -3.24 -0.98
C GLU A 54 -7.20 -3.66 -1.53
N LEU A 55 -7.08 -3.94 -2.83
CA LEU A 55 -5.80 -4.26 -3.46
C LEU A 55 -4.84 -3.08 -3.44
N LEU A 56 -5.32 -1.88 -3.77
CA LEU A 56 -4.51 -0.67 -3.75
C LEU A 56 -3.99 -0.39 -2.34
N TRP A 57 -4.85 -0.55 -1.33
CA TRP A 57 -4.46 -0.45 0.07
C TRP A 57 -3.34 -1.45 0.42
N LEU A 58 -3.50 -2.71 0.05
CA LEU A 58 -2.48 -3.74 0.33
C LEU A 58 -1.14 -3.42 -0.37
N MET A 59 -1.19 -3.00 -1.63
CA MET A 59 -0.01 -2.58 -2.40
C MET A 59 0.67 -1.33 -1.83
N ALA A 60 -0.07 -0.43 -1.18
CA ALA A 60 0.50 0.77 -0.57
C ALA A 60 1.49 0.44 0.56
N TYR A 61 1.33 -0.70 1.25
CA TYR A 61 2.28 -1.16 2.28
C TYR A 61 3.50 -1.91 1.72
N MET A 62 3.51 -2.22 0.42
CA MET A 62 4.64 -2.87 -0.24
C MET A 62 5.72 -1.86 -0.61
N HIS A 63 6.82 -2.33 -1.21
CA HIS A 63 7.76 -1.40 -1.83
C HIS A 63 7.10 -0.73 -3.05
N HIS A 64 7.30 0.58 -3.25
CA HIS A 64 6.65 1.36 -4.30
C HIS A 64 7.00 0.92 -5.74
N SER A 65 7.99 0.06 -5.92
CA SER A 65 8.39 -0.51 -7.21
C SER A 65 8.75 -1.98 -7.04
N GLY A 66 8.80 -2.73 -8.14
CA GLY A 66 9.13 -4.15 -8.08
C GLY A 66 7.98 -5.01 -7.57
N ILE A 67 6.73 -4.54 -7.67
CA ILE A 67 5.55 -5.28 -7.24
C ILE A 67 5.25 -6.33 -8.30
N ASP A 68 5.74 -7.54 -8.09
CA ASP A 68 5.42 -8.71 -8.90
C ASP A 68 4.06 -9.29 -8.46
N LEU A 69 3.12 -9.43 -9.39
CA LEU A 69 1.79 -9.97 -9.11
C LEU A 69 1.82 -11.42 -8.63
N ASP A 70 2.89 -12.16 -8.96
CA ASP A 70 3.05 -13.55 -8.53
C ASP A 70 3.17 -13.69 -7.01
N ILE A 71 3.53 -12.62 -6.29
CA ILE A 71 3.58 -12.64 -4.82
C ILE A 71 2.19 -12.90 -4.21
N PHE A 72 1.11 -12.41 -4.82
CA PHE A 72 -0.25 -12.57 -4.32
C PHE A 72 -0.75 -14.01 -4.52
N ARG A 73 -0.46 -14.59 -5.69
CA ARG A 73 -0.72 -16.01 -5.98
C ARG A 73 0.05 -16.93 -5.04
N ARG A 74 1.34 -16.63 -4.81
CA ARG A 74 2.16 -17.38 -3.85
C ARG A 74 1.63 -17.23 -2.43
N ALA A 75 1.24 -16.01 -2.03
CA ALA A 75 0.65 -15.77 -0.73
C ALA A 75 -0.63 -16.58 -0.53
N SER A 76 -1.57 -16.57 -1.48
CA SER A 76 -2.84 -17.31 -1.35
C SER A 76 -2.65 -18.81 -1.16
N SER A 77 -1.61 -19.39 -1.77
CA SER A 77 -1.28 -20.81 -1.63
C SER A 77 -0.56 -21.16 -0.32
N ASN A 78 0.21 -20.22 0.23
CA ASN A 78 1.10 -20.48 1.37
C ASN A 78 0.55 -19.95 2.70
N LEU A 79 -0.38 -18.99 2.70
CA LEU A 79 -0.81 -18.33 3.94
C LEU A 79 -1.47 -19.32 4.92
N ALA A 80 -2.27 -20.26 4.39
CA ALA A 80 -2.91 -21.31 5.17
C ALA A 80 -1.92 -22.34 5.77
N SER A 81 -0.75 -22.53 5.17
CA SER A 81 0.25 -23.50 5.60
C SER A 81 1.43 -22.88 6.35
N CYS A 82 1.61 -21.56 6.23
CA CYS A 82 2.68 -20.81 6.87
C CYS A 82 2.37 -20.60 8.36
N LYS A 83 2.88 -21.50 9.20
CA LYS A 83 2.83 -21.32 10.65
C LYS A 83 4.01 -20.46 11.11
N PRO A 84 3.76 -19.34 11.78
CA PRO A 84 4.84 -18.50 12.29
C PRO A 84 5.66 -19.28 13.32
N THR A 85 7.00 -19.23 13.18
CA THR A 85 7.93 -19.92 14.09
C THR A 85 8.03 -19.24 15.46
N ILE A 86 7.62 -17.97 15.52
CA ILE A 86 7.65 -17.11 16.71
C ILE A 86 6.18 -16.70 16.98
N PRO A 87 5.77 -16.52 18.25
CA PRO A 87 4.43 -16.02 18.56
C PRO A 87 4.12 -14.73 17.81
N THR A 88 2.99 -14.71 17.14
CA THR A 88 2.44 -13.51 16.49
C THR A 88 1.77 -12.61 17.50
N THR A 89 1.77 -11.32 17.20
CA THR A 89 0.95 -10.33 17.92
C THR A 89 -0.50 -10.40 17.44
N GLN A 90 -1.43 -9.92 18.26
CA GLN A 90 -2.86 -9.85 17.90
C GLN A 90 -3.08 -9.07 16.59
N VAL A 91 -2.29 -8.02 16.36
CA VAL A 91 -2.36 -7.20 15.15
C VAL A 91 -1.93 -7.98 13.91
N GLU A 92 -0.88 -8.80 14.03
CA GLU A 92 -0.41 -9.66 12.94
C GLU A 92 -1.42 -10.77 12.61
N ASP A 93 -2.07 -11.35 13.62
CA ASP A 93 -3.11 -12.35 13.41
C ASP A 93 -4.31 -11.77 12.66
N VAL A 94 -4.81 -10.61 13.10
CA VAL A 94 -5.90 -9.90 12.40
C VAL A 94 -5.46 -9.54 10.97
N SER A 95 -4.25 -9.02 10.80
CA SER A 95 -3.73 -8.68 9.46
C SER A 95 -3.70 -9.90 8.54
N ARG A 96 -3.26 -11.05 9.05
CA ARG A 96 -3.22 -12.31 8.31
C ARG A 96 -4.61 -12.73 7.86
N GLU A 97 -5.59 -12.74 8.77
CA GLU A 97 -6.98 -13.10 8.45
C GLU A 97 -7.59 -12.17 7.38
N LEU A 98 -7.28 -10.86 7.46
CA LEU A 98 -7.74 -9.89 6.47
C LEU A 98 -7.15 -10.14 5.09
N ILE A 99 -5.85 -10.45 5.01
CA ILE A 99 -5.16 -10.77 3.76
C ILE A 99 -5.68 -12.10 3.21
N GLU A 100 -5.84 -13.13 4.05
CA GLU A 100 -6.41 -14.44 3.65
C GLU A 100 -7.80 -14.27 3.05
N ARG A 101 -8.68 -13.54 3.74
CA ARG A 101 -10.03 -13.25 3.25
C ARG A 101 -9.99 -12.50 1.92
N PHE A 102 -9.15 -11.48 1.80
CA PHE A 102 -9.03 -10.72 0.56
C PHE A 102 -8.54 -11.61 -0.60
N LEU A 103 -7.50 -12.42 -0.39
CA LEU A 103 -6.95 -13.30 -1.42
C LEU A 103 -7.91 -14.42 -1.83
N SER A 104 -8.77 -14.88 -0.92
CA SER A 104 -9.81 -15.89 -1.21
C SER A 104 -10.78 -15.47 -2.31
N TYR A 105 -10.95 -14.16 -2.53
CA TYR A 105 -11.79 -13.64 -3.61
C TYR A 105 -11.28 -13.94 -5.03
N PHE A 106 -10.01 -14.33 -5.14
CA PHE A 106 -9.35 -14.68 -6.39
C PHE A 106 -9.06 -16.18 -6.46
N MET A 107 -9.77 -16.98 -5.67
CA MET A 107 -9.76 -18.43 -5.77
C MET A 107 -11.01 -18.86 -6.52
N ASN A 108 -10.84 -19.67 -7.56
CA ASN A 108 -11.96 -20.23 -8.30
C ASN A 108 -12.59 -21.42 -7.56
N GLU A 109 -13.66 -21.99 -8.12
CA GLU A 109 -14.38 -23.12 -7.54
C GLU A 109 -13.52 -24.38 -7.35
N SER A 110 -12.43 -24.53 -8.13
CA SER A 110 -11.48 -25.64 -8.00
C SER A 110 -10.38 -25.38 -6.96
N GLY A 111 -10.42 -24.26 -6.25
CA GLY A 111 -9.38 -23.86 -5.29
C GLY A 111 -8.06 -23.46 -5.96
N SER A 112 -8.09 -23.13 -7.25
CA SER A 112 -6.95 -22.59 -7.99
C SER A 112 -7.06 -21.07 -8.12
N TRP A 113 -5.92 -20.41 -8.31
CA TRP A 113 -5.87 -18.96 -8.49
C TRP A 113 -6.54 -18.53 -9.80
N ASP A 114 -7.50 -17.60 -9.70
CA ASP A 114 -8.14 -16.95 -10.84
C ASP A 114 -7.32 -15.74 -11.29
N GLU A 115 -6.38 -16.01 -12.19
CA GLU A 115 -5.48 -14.99 -12.74
C GLU A 115 -6.23 -13.91 -13.52
N LEU A 116 -7.33 -14.26 -14.20
CA LEU A 116 -8.10 -13.32 -14.98
C LEU A 116 -8.83 -12.33 -14.07
N ALA A 117 -9.52 -12.83 -13.03
CA ALA A 117 -10.21 -11.99 -12.07
C ALA A 117 -9.24 -11.05 -11.35
N PHE A 118 -8.07 -11.55 -10.95
CA PHE A 118 -7.06 -10.71 -10.32
C PHE A 118 -6.50 -9.65 -11.27
N THR A 119 -6.20 -10.03 -12.51
CA THR A 119 -5.68 -9.10 -13.54
C THR A 119 -6.69 -8.00 -13.88
N GLN A 120 -7.99 -8.31 -13.89
CA GLN A 120 -9.04 -7.30 -14.08
C GLN A 120 -9.01 -6.23 -13.00
N VAL A 121 -8.84 -6.63 -11.73
CA VAL A 121 -8.73 -5.69 -10.60
C VAL A 121 -7.45 -4.83 -10.70
N VAL A 122 -6.32 -5.43 -11.08
CA VAL A 122 -5.07 -4.68 -11.30
C VAL A 122 -5.21 -3.69 -12.46
N ASN A 123 -5.85 -4.10 -13.55
CA ASN A 123 -6.10 -3.23 -14.70
C ASN A 123 -7.04 -2.08 -14.37
N GLU A 124 -8.04 -2.31 -13.52
CA GLU A 124 -8.92 -1.26 -13.03
C GLU A 124 -8.12 -0.16 -12.33
N ILE A 125 -7.28 -0.52 -11.36
CA ILE A 125 -6.41 0.43 -10.65
C ILE A 125 -5.48 1.17 -11.62
N SER A 126 -4.91 0.43 -12.58
CA SER A 126 -3.98 0.98 -13.57
C SER A 126 -4.67 1.96 -14.52
N SER A 127 -5.94 1.71 -14.88
CA SER A 127 -6.73 2.60 -15.74
C SER A 127 -6.97 3.98 -15.11
N HIS A 128 -6.91 4.06 -13.78
CA HIS A 128 -6.99 5.29 -13.01
C HIS A 128 -5.62 5.94 -12.73
N SER A 129 -4.54 5.43 -13.33
CA SER A 129 -3.16 5.92 -13.15
C SER A 129 -2.64 5.86 -11.70
N LEU A 130 -3.28 5.08 -10.83
CA LEU A 130 -2.84 4.86 -9.44
C LEU A 130 -1.75 3.79 -9.35
N LEU A 131 -1.64 2.95 -10.38
CA LEU A 131 -0.62 1.93 -10.54
C LEU A 131 -0.06 1.99 -11.97
N GLY A 132 1.25 1.88 -12.10
CA GLY A 132 1.95 1.85 -13.39
C GLY A 132 2.64 0.51 -13.61
N PHE A 133 2.75 0.09 -14.87
CA PHE A 133 3.54 -1.07 -15.26
C PHE A 133 4.93 -0.62 -15.74
N ASP A 134 5.98 -1.29 -15.29
CA ASP A 134 7.33 -1.13 -15.79
C ASP A 134 7.69 -2.29 -16.72
N GLN A 135 7.76 -1.99 -18.02
CA GLN A 135 8.07 -2.98 -19.06
C GLN A 135 9.49 -3.55 -18.94
N THR A 136 10.45 -2.81 -18.35
CA THR A 136 11.84 -3.27 -18.24
C THR A 136 11.99 -4.31 -17.14
N SER A 137 11.34 -4.11 -16.00
CA SER A 137 11.36 -5.08 -14.89
C SER A 137 10.25 -6.12 -14.96
N GLY A 138 9.21 -5.91 -15.76
CA GLY A 138 8.03 -6.76 -15.79
C GLY A 138 7.20 -6.69 -14.50
N THR A 139 7.33 -5.61 -13.73
CA THR A 139 6.66 -5.44 -12.43
C THR A 139 5.83 -4.17 -12.38
N TYR A 140 4.93 -4.10 -11.39
CA TYR A 140 4.15 -2.90 -11.13
C TYR A 140 4.89 -1.95 -10.19
N ARG A 141 4.56 -0.66 -10.34
CA ARG A 141 5.06 0.43 -9.52
C ARG A 141 3.92 1.36 -9.14
N MET A 142 3.92 1.77 -7.88
CA MET A 142 3.10 2.84 -7.36
C MET A 142 3.97 4.10 -7.26
N HIS A 143 3.42 5.24 -7.67
CA HIS A 143 4.15 6.50 -7.46
C HIS A 143 4.31 6.76 -5.95
N VAL A 144 5.49 7.18 -5.50
CA VAL A 144 5.78 7.35 -4.05
C VAL A 144 4.80 8.28 -3.33
N LEU A 145 4.30 9.31 -4.02
CA LEU A 145 3.29 10.20 -3.44
C LEU A 145 1.89 9.57 -3.40
N VAL A 146 1.55 8.71 -4.38
CA VAL A 146 0.29 7.93 -4.34
C VAL A 146 0.35 6.93 -3.19
N GLN A 147 1.50 6.30 -2.98
CA GLN A 147 1.72 5.40 -1.86
C GLN A 147 1.58 6.10 -0.50
N ASP A 148 2.22 7.26 -0.34
CA ASP A 148 2.15 8.05 0.90
C ASP A 148 0.71 8.50 1.21
N TRP A 149 0.00 8.98 0.18
CA TRP A 149 -1.42 9.30 0.26
C TRP A 149 -2.28 8.08 0.61
N ALA A 150 -2.05 6.94 -0.05
CA ALA A 150 -2.81 5.72 0.19
C ALA A 150 -2.64 5.22 1.65
N CYS A 151 -1.41 5.23 2.17
CA CYS A 151 -1.13 4.84 3.56
C CYS A 151 -1.74 5.79 4.61
N THR A 152 -1.98 7.06 4.27
CA THR A 152 -2.49 8.07 5.21
C THR A 152 -4.01 8.23 5.17
N VAL A 153 -4.63 8.00 4.01
CA VAL A 153 -6.05 8.31 3.76
C VAL A 153 -6.89 7.06 3.58
N ILE A 154 -6.33 6.01 2.97
CA ILE A 154 -7.04 4.75 2.76
C ILE A 154 -6.85 3.92 4.02
N TYR A 155 -7.61 4.27 5.04
CA TYR A 155 -7.81 3.39 6.16
C TYR A 155 -9.11 2.63 5.91
N PRO A 156 -9.12 1.28 5.95
CA PRO A 156 -10.39 0.58 6.10
C PRO A 156 -10.97 1.06 7.43
N GLU A 157 -11.97 1.93 7.38
CA GLU A 157 -12.88 2.17 8.49
C GLU A 157 -13.26 0.77 9.01
N ASP A 158 -12.96 0.48 10.28
CA ASP A 158 -13.11 -0.82 10.98
C ASP A 158 -12.00 -1.90 10.93
N ARG A 159 -10.73 -1.62 10.57
CA ARG A 159 -9.65 -2.64 10.72
C ARG A 159 -8.49 -2.20 11.63
N PRO A 160 -8.25 -2.86 12.79
CA PRO A 160 -7.22 -2.45 13.74
C PRO A 160 -5.83 -2.94 13.28
N VAL A 161 -5.18 -2.21 12.37
CA VAL A 161 -3.77 -2.48 12.01
C VAL A 161 -2.99 -1.17 11.82
N ALA A 162 -2.90 -0.35 12.88
CA ALA A 162 -2.11 0.91 12.87
C ALA A 162 -0.81 0.82 13.69
N GLU A 163 -0.52 -0.31 14.34
CA GLU A 163 0.58 -0.37 15.31
C GLU A 163 1.83 -1.10 14.83
N CYS A 164 1.79 -1.83 13.71
CA CYS A 164 2.97 -2.56 13.20
C CYS A 164 4.11 -1.63 12.72
N THR A 165 3.86 -0.33 12.52
CA THR A 165 4.93 0.65 12.22
C THR A 165 5.37 1.48 13.43
N ARG A 166 4.67 1.42 14.58
CA ARG A 166 5.05 2.14 15.81
C ARG A 166 5.67 1.26 16.90
N ALA A 167 5.40 -0.05 16.92
CA ALA A 167 5.89 -0.91 17.99
C ALA A 167 7.40 -1.21 17.96
N ARG A 168 8.12 -0.91 16.87
CA ARG A 168 9.57 -1.23 16.75
C ARG A 168 10.50 -0.20 17.41
N SER A 169 9.97 0.84 18.06
CA SER A 169 10.78 1.85 18.75
C SER A 169 10.82 1.74 20.27
N ASN A 170 10.09 0.79 20.89
CA ASN A 170 9.96 0.71 22.35
C ASN A 170 10.52 -0.59 22.97
N SER A 171 11.34 -1.35 22.26
CA SER A 171 11.96 -2.59 22.78
C SER A 171 13.46 -2.46 23.09
N ASP A 172 14.05 -1.27 22.94
CA ASP A 172 15.49 -1.02 23.18
C ASP A 172 15.73 -0.01 24.32
N GLU A 173 14.94 -0.07 25.40
CA GLU A 173 15.29 0.55 26.70
C GLU A 173 14.94 -0.42 27.86
N VAL A 174 15.83 -1.38 28.11
CA VAL A 174 16.14 -1.92 29.45
C VAL A 174 17.65 -2.13 29.53
#